data_AF-A0A318CK34-F1
#
_entry.id   AF-A0A318CK34-F1
#
_cell.length_a   1.000
_cell.length_b   1.000
_cell.length_c   1.000
_cell.angle_alpha   90.00
_cell.angle_beta   90.00
_cell.angle_gamma   90.00
#
_symmetry.space_group_name_H-M   'P 1'
#
loop_
_entity.id
_entity.type
_entity.pdbx_description
1 polymer ?
#
loop_
_entity_poly.entity_id
_entity_poly.type
_entity_poly.pdbx_seq_one_letter_code
_entity_poly.pdbx_strand_id
1 'polypeptide(L)'
;LSGTKKTATADVVGPLCESGDILARGLKLEVPIPGTAIVFENAGAYGFSMANNYNGMPLPAEVLVDGDYVKLIRRRQSIEELFTNVKM
;
A
#
# COMPACT_ATOMS: atom_id res chain seq x y z
N LEU A 1 12.53 -13.60 -2.52
CA LEU A 1 12.29 -12.56 -3.55
C LEU A 1 13.38 -11.51 -3.41
N SER A 2 14.55 -11.78 -3.98
CA SER A 2 15.69 -10.84 -3.99
C SER A 2 15.59 -9.99 -5.24
N GLY A 3 15.92 -8.71 -5.17
CA GLY A 3 15.95 -7.82 -6.33
C GLY A 3 17.02 -8.24 -7.35
N THR A 4 17.18 -7.42 -8.39
CA THR A 4 18.09 -7.71 -9.52
C THR A 4 19.58 -7.56 -9.16
N LYS A 5 19.94 -7.32 -7.89
CA LYS A 5 21.27 -6.93 -7.38
C LYS A 5 21.84 -5.63 -7.98
N LYS A 6 21.10 -4.98 -8.88
CA LYS A 6 21.45 -3.70 -9.49
C LYS A 6 20.81 -2.58 -8.70
N THR A 7 21.61 -1.58 -8.31
CA THR A 7 21.12 -0.37 -7.64
C THR A 7 20.78 0.70 -8.68
N ALA A 8 19.68 1.42 -8.47
CA ALA A 8 19.31 2.60 -9.25
C ALA A 8 18.71 3.67 -8.32
N THR A 9 18.72 4.92 -8.80
CA THR A 9 17.90 5.98 -8.20
C THR A 9 16.53 5.96 -8.88
N ALA A 10 15.46 5.84 -8.10
CA ALA A 10 14.09 5.75 -8.60
C ALA A 10 13.09 6.38 -7.63
N ASP A 11 11.93 6.75 -8.18
CA ASP A 11 10.75 7.11 -7.40
C ASP A 11 9.92 5.84 -7.15
N VAL A 12 9.26 5.77 -6.00
CA VAL A 12 8.27 4.75 -5.68
C VAL A 12 6.90 5.41 -5.74
N VAL A 13 6.08 4.96 -6.68
CA VAL A 13 4.75 5.51 -6.97
C VAL A 13 3.66 4.49 -6.67
N GLY A 14 2.46 4.98 -6.40
CA GLY A 14 1.29 4.14 -6.35
C GLY A 14 0.72 3.86 -7.76
N PRO A 15 -0.37 3.07 -7.83
CA PRO A 15 -0.97 2.65 -9.10
C PRO A 15 -2.06 3.60 -9.61
N LEU A 16 -2.30 4.74 -8.95
CA LEU A 16 -3.43 5.61 -9.29
C LEU A 16 -3.12 6.46 -10.52
N CYS A 17 -4.17 6.82 -11.28
CA CYS A 17 -4.10 7.76 -12.39
C CYS A 17 -4.00 9.21 -11.91
N GLU A 18 -3.10 9.47 -10.95
CA GLU A 18 -2.87 10.77 -10.36
C GLU A 18 -1.36 11.04 -10.30
N SER A 19 -0.95 12.18 -10.86
CA SER A 19 0.44 12.63 -10.90
C SER A 19 1.08 12.75 -9.51
N GLY A 20 0.26 13.05 -8.50
CA GLY A 20 0.66 13.17 -7.12
C GLY A 20 0.73 11.86 -6.33
N ASP A 21 0.39 10.71 -6.92
CA ASP A 21 0.45 9.40 -6.26
C ASP A 21 1.88 8.87 -6.12
N ILE A 22 2.68 9.60 -5.35
CA ILE A 22 4.10 9.38 -5.14
C ILE A 22 4.32 9.08 -3.67
N LEU A 23 4.84 7.89 -3.39
CA LEU A 23 5.09 7.40 -2.03
C LEU A 23 6.49 7.78 -1.54
N ALA A 24 7.48 7.81 -2.42
CA ALA A 24 8.83 8.30 -2.14
C ALA A 24 9.54 8.75 -3.42
N ARG A 25 10.44 9.75 -3.32
CA ARG A 25 11.20 10.28 -4.47
C ARG A 25 12.70 10.11 -4.29
N GLY A 26 13.39 9.88 -5.41
CA GLY A 26 14.85 9.88 -5.49
C GLY A 26 15.53 8.86 -4.59
N LEU A 27 14.88 7.73 -4.31
CA LEU A 27 15.44 6.69 -3.48
C LEU A 27 16.54 5.95 -4.25
N LYS A 28 17.68 5.71 -3.60
CA LYS A 28 18.72 4.81 -4.10
C LYS A 28 18.47 3.41 -3.55
N LEU A 29 17.93 2.50 -4.36
CA LEU A 29 17.57 1.16 -3.94
C LEU A 29 18.02 0.09 -4.95
N GLU A 30 18.11 -1.16 -4.48
CA GLU A 30 18.18 -2.30 -5.38
C GLU A 30 16.87 -2.40 -6.19
N VAL A 31 16.98 -2.52 -7.51
CA VAL A 31 15.81 -2.55 -8.40
C VAL A 31 14.98 -3.79 -8.08
N PRO A 32 13.73 -3.62 -7.59
CA PRO A 32 12.86 -4.73 -7.25
C PRO A 32 12.37 -5.43 -8.53
N ILE A 33 12.00 -6.69 -8.38
CA ILE A 33 11.28 -7.44 -9.42
C ILE A 33 9.79 -7.50 -9.07
N PRO A 34 8.90 -7.73 -10.06
CA PRO A 34 7.49 -7.97 -9.76
C PRO A 34 7.32 -9.06 -8.69
N GLY A 35 6.47 -8.77 -7.70
CA GLY A 35 6.26 -9.65 -6.54
C GLY A 35 7.16 -9.35 -5.33
N THR A 36 8.20 -8.53 -5.45
CA THR A 36 8.96 -8.05 -4.29
C THR A 36 8.12 -7.06 -3.47
N ALA A 37 8.11 -7.22 -2.15
CA ALA A 37 7.45 -6.30 -1.23
C ALA A 37 8.33 -5.09 -0.94
N ILE A 38 7.71 -3.92 -0.80
CA ILE A 38 8.33 -2.68 -0.32
C ILE A 38 7.70 -2.36 1.03
N VAL A 39 8.52 -1.97 2.01
CA VAL A 39 8.09 -1.59 3.35
C VAL A 39 8.26 -0.10 3.53
N PHE A 40 7.20 0.56 3.98
CA PHE A 40 7.23 1.95 4.42
C PHE A 40 7.13 1.98 5.94
N GLU A 41 8.17 2.47 6.60
CA GLU A 41 8.22 2.60 8.06
C GLU A 41 7.34 3.76 8.54
N ASN A 42 7.05 3.79 9.85
CA ASN A 42 6.30 4.87 10.51
C ASN A 42 4.88 5.12 9.96
N ALA A 43 4.27 4.12 9.32
CA ALA A 43 2.90 4.20 8.79
C ALA A 43 1.78 4.01 9.85
N GLY A 44 2.13 3.90 11.13
CA GLY A 44 1.20 3.54 12.21
C GLY A 44 0.22 4.65 12.62
N ALA A 45 0.56 5.91 12.37
CA ALA A 45 -0.30 7.06 12.65
C ALA A 45 -0.61 7.79 11.34
N TYR A 46 -1.85 8.27 11.20
CA TYR A 46 -2.32 9.02 10.02
C TYR A 46 -2.22 8.29 8.67
N GLY A 47 -1.94 6.97 8.66
CA GLY A 47 -2.01 6.11 7.48
C GLY A 47 -3.44 5.71 7.18
N PHE A 48 -3.90 4.59 7.77
CA PHE A 48 -5.25 4.08 7.51
C PHE A 48 -6.36 5.09 7.79
N SER A 49 -6.22 5.94 8.83
CA SER A 49 -7.21 6.96 9.16
C SER A 49 -7.42 8.02 8.08
N MET A 50 -6.48 8.16 7.13
CA MET A 50 -6.59 9.05 5.97
C MET A 50 -6.76 8.28 4.65
N ALA A 51 -6.79 6.94 4.70
CA ALA A 51 -7.02 6.12 3.52
C ALA A 51 -8.45 6.35 2.97
N ASN A 52 -8.59 6.25 1.66
CA ASN A 52 -9.83 6.57 0.96
C ASN A 52 -10.01 5.69 -0.28
N ASN A 53 -11.20 5.75 -0.89
CA ASN A 53 -11.55 4.97 -2.08
C ASN A 53 -11.31 5.73 -3.40
N TYR A 54 -10.34 6.65 -3.44
CA TYR A 54 -10.02 7.37 -4.67
C TYR A 54 -9.66 6.39 -5.80
N ASN A 55 -10.13 6.69 -7.02
CA ASN A 55 -10.09 5.79 -8.18
C ASN A 55 -10.67 4.38 -7.93
N GLY A 56 -11.60 4.23 -6.99
CA GLY A 56 -12.30 2.97 -6.73
C GLY A 56 -11.41 1.90 -6.12
N MET A 57 -10.29 2.26 -5.49
CA MET A 57 -9.44 1.29 -4.80
C MET A 57 -10.05 0.90 -3.45
N PRO A 58 -10.20 -0.41 -3.14
CA PRO A 58 -10.65 -0.84 -1.82
C PRO A 58 -9.61 -0.56 -0.74
N LEU A 59 -10.08 -0.21 0.46
CA LEU A 59 -9.22 0.02 1.62
C LEU A 59 -8.40 -1.24 1.98
N PRO A 60 -7.12 -1.09 2.38
CA PRO A 60 -6.23 -2.21 2.69
C PRO A 60 -6.65 -2.94 3.98
N ALA A 61 -6.07 -4.12 4.18
CA ALA A 61 -6.17 -4.85 5.45
C ALA A 61 -5.17 -4.30 6.47
N GLU A 62 -5.46 -4.48 7.76
CA GLU A 62 -4.52 -4.26 8.87
C GLU A 62 -4.38 -5.55 9.68
N VAL A 63 -3.15 -5.90 10.02
CA VAL A 63 -2.80 -7.10 10.79
C VAL A 63 -2.01 -6.67 12.03
N LEU A 64 -2.41 -7.17 13.19
CA LEU A 64 -1.66 -7.06 14.43
C LEU A 64 -0.69 -8.23 14.53
N VAL A 65 0.57 -7.93 14.83
CA VAL A 65 1.59 -8.92 15.17
C VAL A 65 2.03 -8.66 16.61
N ASP A 66 1.91 -9.67 17.47
CA ASP A 66 2.31 -9.66 18.87
C ASP A 66 3.11 -10.94 19.19
N GLY A 67 4.44 -10.83 19.14
CA GLY A 67 5.32 -12.00 19.16
C GLY A 67 5.02 -12.95 17.99
N ASP A 68 4.69 -14.20 18.31
CA ASP A 68 4.29 -15.22 17.33
C ASP A 68 2.79 -15.16 16.95
N TYR A 69 2.01 -14.29 17.62
CA TYR A 69 0.59 -14.15 17.35
C TYR A 69 0.34 -13.16 16.21
N VAL A 70 -0.40 -13.59 15.18
CA VAL A 70 -0.77 -12.78 14.03
C VAL A 70 -2.30 -12.77 13.88
N LYS A 71 -2.90 -11.57 13.88
CA LYS A 71 -4.36 -11.41 13.81
C LYS A 71 -4.77 -10.36 12.79
N LEU A 72 -5.71 -10.71 11.91
CA LEU A 72 -6.40 -9.73 11.08
C LEU A 72 -7.29 -8.85 11.97
N ILE A 73 -6.90 -7.58 12.16
CA ILE A 73 -7.65 -6.62 12.98
C ILE A 73 -8.57 -5.75 12.14
N ARG A 74 -8.27 -5.63 10.84
CA ARG A 74 -9.15 -5.04 9.84
C ARG A 74 -9.04 -5.81 8.53
N ARG A 75 -10.18 -6.32 8.04
CA ARG A 75 -10.22 -6.95 6.72
C ARG A 75 -10.06 -5.92 5.61
N ARG A 76 -9.49 -6.36 4.49
CA ARG A 76 -9.54 -5.60 3.24
C ARG A 76 -11.00 -5.34 2.87
N GLN A 77 -11.30 -4.15 2.39
CA GLN A 77 -12.62 -3.84 1.85
C GLN A 77 -12.83 -4.61 0.54
N SER A 78 -14.04 -5.10 0.33
CA SER A 78 -14.44 -5.74 -0.92
C SER A 78 -14.77 -4.70 -1.99
N ILE A 79 -14.86 -5.11 -3.26
CA ILE A 79 -15.25 -4.21 -4.35
C ILE A 79 -16.72 -3.80 -4.20
N GLU A 80 -17.56 -4.72 -3.75
CA GLU A 80 -19.00 -4.53 -3.55
C GLU A 80 -19.27 -3.45 -2.51
N GLU A 81 -18.43 -3.36 -1.48
CA GLU A 81 -18.54 -2.35 -0.43
C GLU A 81 -18.23 -0.92 -0.90
N LEU A 82 -17.63 -0.74 -2.07
CA LEU A 82 -17.46 0.59 -2.66
C LEU A 82 -18.82 1.22 -3.02
N PHE A 83 -19.84 0.40 -3.22
CA PHE A 83 -21.14 0.83 -3.73
C PHE A 83 -22.27 0.75 -2.69
N THR A 84 -21.99 0.36 -1.45
CA THR A 84 -23.03 0.17 -0.41
C THR A 84 -23.88 1.42 -0.16
N ASN A 85 -23.34 2.61 -0.44
CA ASN A 85 -24.02 3.89 -0.23
C ASN A 85 -24.59 4.51 -1.53
N VAL A 86 -24.48 3.82 -2.66
CA VAL A 86 -25.08 4.27 -3.92
C VAL A 86 -26.58 3.95 -3.92
N LYS A 87 -27.41 4.95 -4.19
CA LYS A 87 -28.85 4.76 -4.43
C LYS A 87 -29.08 4.72 -5.93
N MET A 88 -29.65 3.62 -6.42
CA MET A 88 -30.11 3.48 -7.81
C MET A 88 -31.50 4.05 -7.98
#